data_AF-A0AAD3D1I7-F1
#
_entry.id   AF-A0AAD3D1I7-F1
#
_cell.length_a   1.000
_cell.length_b   1.000
_cell.length_c   1.000
_cell.angle_alpha   90.00
_cell.angle_beta   90.00
_cell.angle_gamma   90.00
#
_symmetry.space_group_name_H-M   'P 1'
#
loop_
_entity.id
_entity.type
_entity.pdbx_description
1 polymer ?
#
loop_
_entity_poly.entity_id
_entity_poly.type
_entity_poly.pdbx_seq_one_letter_code
_entity_poly.pdbx_strand_id
1 'polypeptide(L)'
;MSIPQCPFVDTAQCNCFYALAFSGLDLGNPATFANSLTDNTVQTFAQSGKYYGADGIAEYLSFVVDGVFVKTYDLAGGPLFLDITASTEIPGQCSATIAERRHMKFNPDYTDNQEVCFAALSGAVINYQITSPQPQPTPIEVNTIDAYLPDGFIKESQIVLDTEATAEFVCDVHLKCKQDKRGARKLKATKSPSDKVTKAPTQTKAPKGSKSSKLSKGMKKCLKKFNELPAFDSANGFTYLDGNSKGCRNLHSSFAASNPDHCPHVSFKADEDVNGFVKCNESEGLLPTDLFSPAAIGMFGAAAGLLSLEPDGYMVQIGGGCPALN
;
A
#
# COMPACT_ATOMS: atom_id res chain seq x y z
N MET A 1 10.94 6.97 23.66
CA MET A 1 10.81 8.14 22.77
C MET A 1 10.66 9.38 23.61
N SER A 2 11.61 10.32 23.52
CA SER A 2 11.37 11.67 24.03
C SER A 2 10.28 12.29 23.16
N ILE A 3 9.13 12.62 23.76
CA ILE A 3 8.19 13.57 23.14
C ILE A 3 9.04 14.78 22.75
N PRO A 4 9.06 15.24 21.49
CA PRO A 4 9.74 16.49 21.15
C PRO A 4 9.24 17.51 22.18
N GLN A 5 10.14 17.94 23.06
CA GLN A 5 9.76 18.99 23.99
C GLN A 5 9.35 20.12 23.07
N CYS A 6 8.09 20.50 23.15
CA CYS A 6 7.59 21.74 22.60
C CYS A 6 8.06 22.79 23.60
N PRO A 7 9.28 23.37 23.48
CA PRO A 7 9.58 24.53 24.30
C PRO A 7 8.51 25.55 23.96
N PHE A 8 8.06 26.31 24.96
CA PHE A 8 6.93 27.23 24.94
C PHE A 8 6.99 28.38 23.88
N VAL A 9 7.79 28.25 22.82
CA VAL A 9 8.19 29.32 21.89
C VAL A 9 7.44 29.27 20.55
N ASP A 10 6.96 28.11 20.08
CA ASP A 10 6.12 28.02 18.87
C ASP A 10 4.79 27.28 19.16
N THR A 11 3.77 28.05 19.54
CA THR A 11 2.45 27.50 19.83
C THR A 11 1.77 26.89 18.60
N ALA A 12 2.09 27.32 17.38
CA ALA A 12 1.39 26.85 16.19
C ALA A 12 1.88 25.46 15.77
N GLN A 13 3.20 25.26 15.71
CA GLN A 13 3.78 23.94 15.44
C GLN A 13 3.38 22.91 16.50
N CYS A 14 3.34 23.31 17.77
CA CYS A 14 2.89 22.44 18.85
C CYS A 14 1.42 22.07 18.74
N ASN A 15 0.56 23.00 18.34
CA ASN A 15 -0.85 22.70 18.08
C ASN A 15 -1.00 21.70 16.92
N CYS A 16 -0.22 21.85 15.85
CA CYS A 16 -0.17 20.85 14.77
C CYS A 16 0.23 19.46 15.32
N PHE A 17 1.32 19.39 16.08
CA PHE A 17 1.81 18.12 16.65
C PHE A 17 0.74 17.43 17.48
N TYR A 18 0.15 18.14 18.44
CA TYR A 18 -0.87 17.57 19.31
C TYR A 18 -2.16 17.23 18.56
N ALA A 19 -2.56 18.04 17.57
CA ALA A 19 -3.74 17.72 16.75
C ALA A 19 -3.56 16.40 16.01
N LEU A 20 -2.40 16.18 15.36
CA LEU A 20 -2.13 14.92 14.67
C LEU A 20 -1.96 13.76 15.66
N ALA A 21 -1.12 13.92 16.69
CA ALA A 21 -0.82 12.85 17.65
C ALA A 21 -2.05 12.35 18.43
N PHE A 22 -3.04 13.23 18.64
CA PHE A 22 -4.28 12.87 19.33
C PHE A 22 -5.51 12.74 18.42
N SER A 23 -5.35 12.87 17.10
CA SER A 23 -6.44 12.63 16.14
C SER A 23 -6.95 11.19 16.14
N GLY A 24 -6.09 10.25 16.55
CA GLY A 24 -6.34 8.81 16.42
C GLY A 24 -6.07 8.24 15.02
N LEU A 25 -5.53 9.05 14.10
CA LEU A 25 -5.12 8.58 12.77
C LEU A 25 -3.91 7.63 12.88
N ASP A 26 -4.06 6.43 12.33
CA ASP A 26 -2.97 5.47 12.11
C ASP A 26 -2.97 5.08 10.63
N LEU A 27 -1.92 5.48 9.90
CA LEU A 27 -1.79 5.23 8.46
C LEU A 27 -1.69 3.73 8.12
N GLY A 28 -1.46 2.85 9.09
CA GLY A 28 -1.48 1.40 8.90
C GLY A 28 -2.78 0.73 9.34
N ASN A 29 -3.78 1.49 9.80
CA ASN A 29 -5.04 0.95 10.28
C ASN A 29 -6.25 1.65 9.63
N PRO A 30 -6.83 1.05 8.58
CA PRO A 30 -7.97 1.62 7.87
C PRO A 30 -9.19 1.94 8.75
N ALA A 31 -9.35 1.27 9.90
CA ALA A 31 -10.45 1.54 10.82
C ALA A 31 -10.42 2.96 11.42
N THR A 32 -9.27 3.65 11.33
CA THR A 32 -9.10 5.02 11.83
C THR A 32 -9.45 6.10 10.80
N PHE A 33 -9.58 5.76 9.53
CA PHE A 33 -9.66 6.73 8.43
C PHE A 33 -10.93 7.56 8.43
N ALA A 34 -12.06 6.99 8.85
CA ALA A 34 -13.36 7.67 8.83
C ALA A 34 -13.40 8.98 9.64
N ASN A 35 -12.45 9.20 10.55
CA ASN A 35 -12.38 10.39 11.39
C ASN A 35 -11.53 11.51 10.81
N SER A 36 -10.71 11.24 9.79
CA SER A 36 -9.67 12.19 9.33
C SER A 36 -9.51 12.26 7.82
N LEU A 37 -9.97 11.25 7.07
CA LEU A 37 -9.91 11.23 5.62
C LEU A 37 -11.29 11.56 5.05
N THR A 38 -11.32 12.45 4.05
CA THR A 38 -12.53 12.80 3.28
C THR A 38 -12.43 12.19 1.88
N ASP A 39 -13.51 12.25 1.11
CA ASP A 39 -13.52 11.79 -0.30
C ASP A 39 -12.48 12.52 -1.17
N ASN A 40 -12.02 13.70 -0.74
CA ASN A 40 -11.02 14.50 -1.44
C ASN A 40 -9.59 14.21 -0.97
N THR A 41 -9.40 13.41 0.09
CA THR A 41 -8.04 13.06 0.53
C THR A 41 -7.35 12.24 -0.55
N VAL A 42 -6.09 12.59 -0.86
CA VAL A 42 -5.27 11.86 -1.83
C VAL A 42 -4.04 11.28 -1.14
N GLN A 43 -3.83 9.98 -1.29
CA GLN A 43 -2.55 9.35 -0.96
C GLN A 43 -1.77 9.05 -2.23
N THR A 44 -0.51 9.46 -2.28
CA THR A 44 0.37 9.25 -3.44
C THR A 44 1.53 8.35 -3.04
N PHE A 45 1.77 7.30 -3.83
CA PHE A 45 2.99 6.49 -3.80
C PHE A 45 3.72 6.69 -5.13
N ALA A 46 5.02 6.95 -5.07
CA ALA A 46 5.83 7.04 -6.29
C ALA A 46 5.78 5.72 -7.10
N GLN A 47 5.66 4.57 -6.43
CA GLN A 47 5.72 3.25 -7.08
C GLN A 47 4.40 2.74 -7.66
N SER A 48 3.25 3.28 -7.24
CA SER A 48 1.93 2.73 -7.59
C SER A 48 0.83 3.76 -7.84
N GLY A 49 1.17 5.05 -7.78
CA GLY A 49 0.27 6.15 -8.14
C GLY A 49 -0.59 6.65 -6.98
N LYS A 50 -1.79 7.13 -7.31
CA LYS A 50 -2.68 7.88 -6.41
C LYS A 50 -3.91 7.08 -6.01
N TYR A 51 -4.31 7.23 -4.76
CA TYR A 51 -5.50 6.64 -4.15
C TYR A 51 -6.34 7.76 -3.52
N TYR A 52 -7.66 7.67 -3.68
CA TYR A 52 -8.58 8.75 -3.35
C TYR A 52 -9.59 8.29 -2.30
N GLY A 53 -9.84 9.16 -1.32
CA GLY A 53 -10.81 8.92 -0.27
C GLY A 53 -10.38 7.84 0.74
N ALA A 54 -11.11 7.77 1.85
CA ALA A 54 -10.85 6.77 2.89
C ALA A 54 -10.93 5.33 2.33
N ASP A 55 -11.94 5.04 1.50
CA ASP A 55 -12.17 3.69 0.96
C ASP A 55 -11.09 3.27 -0.05
N GLY A 56 -10.68 4.15 -0.95
CA GLY A 56 -9.64 3.84 -1.94
C GLY A 56 -8.27 3.64 -1.28
N ILE A 57 -7.96 4.45 -0.26
CA ILE A 57 -6.74 4.33 0.53
C ILE A 57 -6.77 3.05 1.40
N ALA A 58 -7.91 2.73 2.01
CA ALA A 58 -8.12 1.49 2.76
C ALA A 58 -7.99 0.25 1.87
N GLU A 59 -8.52 0.29 0.65
CA GLU A 59 -8.39 -0.81 -0.31
C GLU A 59 -6.92 -1.05 -0.67
N TYR A 60 -6.12 0.00 -0.92
CA TYR A 60 -4.69 -0.16 -1.15
C TYR A 60 -4.00 -0.85 0.03
N LEU A 61 -4.27 -0.39 1.26
CA LEU A 61 -3.69 -1.00 2.46
C LEU A 61 -4.12 -2.44 2.66
N SER A 62 -5.28 -2.88 2.16
CA SER A 62 -5.68 -4.30 2.22
C SER A 62 -4.76 -5.25 1.45
N PHE A 63 -3.85 -4.71 0.62
CA PHE A 63 -2.77 -5.51 0.04
C PHE A 63 -1.76 -5.99 1.09
N VAL A 64 -1.48 -5.15 2.09
CA VAL A 64 -0.49 -5.44 3.15
C VAL A 64 -1.14 -5.78 4.50
N VAL A 65 -2.26 -5.15 4.84
CA VAL A 65 -3.06 -5.41 6.04
C VAL A 65 -4.08 -6.50 5.72
N ASP A 66 -3.93 -7.66 6.37
CA ASP A 66 -4.74 -8.85 6.10
C ASP A 66 -4.74 -9.32 4.63
N GLY A 67 -3.65 -9.00 3.92
CA GLY A 67 -3.47 -9.34 2.52
C GLY A 67 -3.25 -10.83 2.27
N VAL A 68 -3.31 -11.23 1.00
CA VAL A 68 -3.05 -12.62 0.60
C VAL A 68 -1.57 -12.98 0.77
N PHE A 69 -0.68 -12.03 0.40
CA PHE A 69 0.76 -12.21 0.38
C PHE A 69 1.45 -11.82 1.69
N VAL A 70 0.89 -10.84 2.39
CA VAL A 70 1.41 -10.34 3.68
C VAL A 70 0.48 -10.80 4.79
N LYS A 71 1.01 -11.63 5.68
CA LYS A 71 0.28 -12.24 6.80
C LYS A 71 0.14 -11.29 7.99
N THR A 72 1.17 -10.52 8.31
CA THR A 72 1.12 -9.47 9.34
C THR A 72 1.80 -8.21 8.85
N TYR A 73 1.27 -7.06 9.24
CA TYR A 73 1.76 -5.73 8.92
C TYR A 73 1.73 -4.90 10.21
N ASP A 74 2.81 -5.00 10.97
CA ASP A 74 2.87 -4.53 12.35
C ASP A 74 3.73 -3.26 12.45
N LEU A 75 3.29 -2.29 13.24
CA LEU A 75 4.15 -1.15 13.61
C LEU A 75 5.15 -1.61 14.70
N ALA A 76 6.44 -1.43 14.43
CA ALA A 76 7.49 -1.70 15.39
C ALA A 76 7.83 -0.40 16.14
N GLY A 77 7.34 -0.28 17.38
CA GLY A 77 7.45 0.95 18.17
C GLY A 77 6.34 1.95 17.85
N GLY A 78 6.69 3.24 17.79
CA GLY A 78 5.78 4.32 17.44
C GLY A 78 6.26 5.12 16.22
N PRO A 79 5.43 6.02 15.68
CA PRO A 79 5.88 6.93 14.63
C PRO A 79 6.96 7.88 15.14
N LEU A 80 7.99 8.08 14.33
CA LEU A 80 9.01 9.09 14.52
C LEU A 80 8.58 10.36 13.78
N PHE A 81 8.31 11.43 14.52
CA PHE A 81 8.07 12.75 13.95
C PHE A 81 9.41 13.39 13.60
N LEU A 82 9.65 13.61 12.31
CA LEU A 82 10.91 14.14 11.78
C LEU A 82 10.87 15.65 11.65
N ASP A 83 9.72 16.17 11.21
CA ASP A 83 9.47 17.60 11.08
C ASP A 83 7.98 17.89 11.22
N ILE A 84 7.66 19.09 11.71
CA ILE A 84 6.30 19.60 11.73
C ILE A 84 6.28 21.10 11.49
N THR A 85 5.42 21.52 10.56
CA THR A 85 5.29 22.91 10.17
C THR A 85 3.84 23.34 10.27
N ALA A 86 3.64 24.60 10.67
CA ALA A 86 2.37 25.28 10.62
C ALA A 86 2.42 26.32 9.51
N SER A 87 1.37 26.42 8.70
CA SER A 87 1.25 27.45 7.67
C SER A 87 1.16 28.83 8.32
N THR A 88 1.91 29.79 7.78
CA THR A 88 1.81 31.20 8.18
C THR A 88 0.70 31.94 7.43
N GLU A 89 0.22 31.36 6.32
CA GLU A 89 -0.78 31.96 5.43
C GLU A 89 -2.20 31.44 5.73
N ILE A 90 -2.33 30.17 6.10
CA ILE A 90 -3.63 29.51 6.33
C ILE A 90 -3.68 29.00 7.79
N PRO A 91 -4.45 29.66 8.67
CA PRO A 91 -4.55 29.26 10.07
C PRO A 91 -4.99 27.80 10.24
N GLY A 92 -4.22 27.03 11.01
CA GLY A 92 -4.51 25.63 11.31
C GLY A 92 -4.15 24.63 10.22
N GLN A 93 -3.62 25.08 9.07
CA GLN A 93 -3.01 24.19 8.10
C GLN A 93 -1.63 23.76 8.60
N CYS A 94 -1.38 22.46 8.56
CA CYS A 94 -0.21 21.82 9.12
C CYS A 94 0.40 20.85 8.10
N SER A 95 1.70 20.64 8.18
CA SER A 95 2.40 19.57 7.46
C SER A 95 3.30 18.81 8.43
N ALA A 96 3.19 17.50 8.47
CA ALA A 96 4.00 16.64 9.32
C ALA A 96 4.78 15.63 8.47
N THR A 97 6.09 15.59 8.66
CA THR A 97 6.94 14.54 8.10
C THR A 97 7.16 13.48 9.16
N ILE A 98 6.71 12.25 8.89
CA ILE A 98 6.81 11.13 9.82
C ILE A 98 7.54 9.95 9.18
N ALA A 99 8.19 9.13 9.98
CA ALA A 99 8.72 7.84 9.58
C ALA A 99 8.36 6.75 10.59
N GLU A 100 8.11 5.57 10.10
CA GLU A 100 7.73 4.41 10.88
C GLU A 100 8.56 3.21 10.47
N ARG A 101 8.80 2.30 11.42
CA ARG A 101 9.32 0.97 11.10
C ARG A 101 8.14 0.01 11.04
N ARG A 102 7.89 -0.54 9.86
CA ARG A 102 6.86 -1.56 9.65
C ARG A 102 7.52 -2.93 9.50
N HIS A 103 7.03 -3.90 10.26
CA HIS A 103 7.44 -5.29 10.15
C HIS A 103 6.36 -6.07 9.42
N MET A 104 6.79 -6.79 8.38
CA MET A 104 5.93 -7.50 7.45
C MET A 104 6.32 -8.96 7.43
N LYS A 105 5.39 -9.83 7.78
CA LYS A 105 5.57 -11.28 7.64
C LYS A 105 4.86 -11.73 6.38
N PHE A 106 5.59 -12.28 5.44
CA PHE A 106 5.01 -12.82 4.22
C PHE A 106 4.40 -14.18 4.50
N ASN A 107 3.35 -14.51 3.75
CA ASN A 107 2.70 -15.81 3.84
C ASN A 107 3.59 -16.88 3.19
N PRO A 108 4.06 -17.90 3.95
CA PRO A 108 4.97 -18.93 3.44
C PRO A 108 4.45 -19.66 2.20
N ASP A 109 3.12 -19.77 2.08
CA ASP A 109 2.48 -20.40 0.94
C ASP A 109 2.86 -19.74 -0.41
N TYR A 110 3.23 -18.46 -0.40
CA TYR A 110 3.57 -17.66 -1.59
C TYR A 110 5.08 -17.33 -1.68
N THR A 111 5.89 -17.86 -0.76
CA THR A 111 7.34 -17.63 -0.67
C THR A 111 8.10 -18.95 -0.62
N ASP A 112 7.71 -19.91 -1.46
CA ASP A 112 8.30 -21.25 -1.58
C ASP A 112 8.38 -22.02 -0.25
N ASN A 113 7.37 -21.83 0.63
CA ASN A 113 7.30 -22.37 1.99
C ASN A 113 8.42 -21.89 2.91
N GLN A 114 9.05 -20.76 2.58
CA GLN A 114 10.04 -20.10 3.42
C GLN A 114 9.37 -19.02 4.25
N GLU A 115 9.75 -18.90 5.51
CA GLU A 115 9.38 -17.72 6.30
C GLU A 115 10.20 -16.53 5.81
N VAL A 116 9.52 -15.51 5.28
CA VAL A 116 10.15 -14.28 4.82
C VAL A 116 9.58 -13.10 5.59
N CYS A 117 10.48 -12.27 6.11
CA CYS A 117 10.15 -11.16 6.98
C CYS A 117 10.89 -9.92 6.50
N PHE A 118 10.16 -8.82 6.36
CA PHE A 118 10.74 -7.52 6.05
C PHE A 118 10.57 -6.60 7.25
N ALA A 119 11.61 -5.85 7.57
CA ALA A 119 11.46 -4.61 8.34
C ALA A 119 11.78 -3.46 7.38
N ALA A 120 10.85 -2.54 7.18
CA ALA A 120 11.05 -1.44 6.24
C ALA A 120 10.64 -0.11 6.86
N LEU A 121 11.31 0.95 6.44
CA LEU A 121 10.90 2.31 6.69
C LEU A 121 9.65 2.60 5.84
N SER A 122 8.61 3.11 6.49
CA SER A 122 7.46 3.73 5.85
C SER A 122 7.45 5.20 6.24
N GLY A 123 7.73 6.09 5.29
CA GLY A 123 7.71 7.53 5.49
C GLY A 123 6.42 8.14 4.96
N ALA A 124 6.03 9.29 5.50
CA ALA A 124 4.95 10.08 4.93
C ALA A 124 5.15 11.58 5.18
N VAL A 125 4.73 12.41 4.23
CA VAL A 125 4.39 13.82 4.47
C VAL A 125 2.88 13.93 4.47
N ILE A 126 2.31 14.33 5.62
CA ILE A 126 0.87 14.46 5.82
C ILE A 126 0.54 15.95 5.87
N ASN A 127 -0.24 16.42 4.91
CA ASN A 127 -0.80 17.76 4.92
C ASN A 127 -2.24 17.71 5.42
N TYR A 128 -2.54 18.46 6.47
CA TYR A 128 -3.84 18.41 7.14
C TYR A 128 -4.27 19.77 7.69
N GLN A 129 -5.57 19.91 7.94
CA GLN A 129 -6.19 21.08 8.53
C GLN A 129 -6.76 20.72 9.90
N ILE A 130 -6.46 21.54 10.91
CA ILE A 130 -7.16 21.50 12.20
C ILE A 130 -8.56 22.09 12.00
N THR A 131 -9.61 21.31 12.22
CA THR A 131 -11.00 21.72 11.92
C THR A 131 -11.73 22.27 13.15
N SER A 132 -11.24 22.02 14.36
CA SER A 132 -11.77 22.62 15.58
C SER A 132 -10.69 22.79 16.65
N PRO A 133 -10.59 23.96 17.31
CA PRO A 133 -9.66 24.19 18.41
C PRO A 133 -10.14 23.60 19.76
N GLN A 134 -11.27 22.88 19.78
CA GLN A 134 -11.84 22.33 21.01
C GLN A 134 -10.96 21.24 21.66
N PRO A 135 -11.06 21.06 22.99
CA PRO A 135 -10.24 20.09 23.71
C PRO A 135 -10.62 18.65 23.32
N GLN A 136 -9.62 17.96 22.75
CA GLN A 136 -9.37 16.52 22.65
C GLN A 136 -10.56 15.54 22.47
N PRO A 137 -10.55 14.68 21.43
CA PRO A 137 -9.57 14.65 20.33
C PRO A 137 -9.76 15.87 19.42
N THR A 138 -8.67 16.56 19.10
CA THR A 138 -8.69 17.68 18.16
C THR A 138 -8.93 17.11 16.76
N PRO A 139 -10.10 17.37 16.14
CA PRO A 139 -10.39 16.79 14.84
C PRO A 139 -9.50 17.43 13.77
N ILE A 140 -8.98 16.59 12.88
CA ILE A 140 -8.19 17.00 11.72
C ILE A 140 -8.88 16.52 10.46
N GLU A 141 -8.63 17.22 9.36
CA GLU A 141 -8.96 16.78 8.01
C GLU A 141 -7.67 16.65 7.21
N VAL A 142 -7.36 15.46 6.72
CA VAL A 142 -6.16 15.19 5.92
C VAL A 142 -6.45 15.55 4.47
N ASN A 143 -5.63 16.43 3.90
CA ASN A 143 -5.73 16.83 2.50
C ASN A 143 -4.93 15.88 1.61
N THR A 144 -3.64 15.68 1.92
CA THR A 144 -2.77 14.77 1.17
C THR A 144 -1.85 13.95 2.06
N ILE A 145 -1.48 12.77 1.58
CA ILE A 145 -0.49 11.88 2.18
C ILE A 145 0.48 11.48 1.06
N ASP A 146 1.68 12.06 1.06
CA ASP A 146 2.73 11.62 0.14
C ASP A 146 3.55 10.55 0.86
N ALA A 147 3.46 9.31 0.39
CA ALA A 147 4.04 8.14 1.04
C ALA A 147 5.40 7.77 0.45
N TYR A 148 6.35 7.48 1.32
CA TYR A 148 7.71 7.10 0.98
C TYR A 148 7.95 5.64 1.37
N LEU A 149 8.35 4.83 0.39
CA LEU A 149 8.83 3.47 0.58
C LEU A 149 10.21 3.33 -0.08
N PRO A 150 11.19 2.69 0.56
CA PRO A 150 12.47 2.39 -0.07
C PRO A 150 12.32 1.56 -1.34
N ASP A 151 13.05 1.93 -2.39
CA ASP A 151 13.00 1.22 -3.68
C ASP A 151 13.41 -0.26 -3.55
N GLY A 152 14.48 -0.52 -2.80
CA GLY A 152 14.95 -1.88 -2.53
C GLY A 152 13.92 -2.73 -1.79
N PHE A 153 13.10 -2.15 -0.90
CA PHE A 153 12.00 -2.90 -0.30
C PHE A 153 10.99 -3.37 -1.37
N ILE A 154 10.58 -2.47 -2.25
CA ILE A 154 9.60 -2.78 -3.31
C ILE A 154 10.16 -3.83 -4.26
N LYS A 155 11.39 -3.64 -4.74
CA LYS A 155 12.08 -4.57 -5.63
C LYS A 155 12.22 -5.97 -5.02
N GLU A 156 12.72 -6.07 -3.80
CA GLU A 156 12.99 -7.35 -3.14
C GLU A 156 11.69 -8.08 -2.80
N SER A 157 10.64 -7.35 -2.41
CA SER A 157 9.33 -7.95 -2.16
C SER A 157 8.77 -8.65 -3.40
N GLN A 158 8.97 -8.10 -4.60
CA GLN A 158 8.51 -8.72 -5.84
C GLN A 158 9.34 -9.93 -6.24
N ILE A 159 10.64 -9.94 -5.93
CA ILE A 159 11.50 -11.11 -6.14
C ILE A 159 11.06 -12.25 -5.22
N VAL A 160 10.82 -11.96 -3.94
CA VAL A 160 10.33 -12.94 -2.96
C VAL A 160 8.99 -13.55 -3.35
N LEU A 161 8.11 -12.75 -3.97
CA LEU A 161 6.80 -13.20 -4.45
C LEU A 161 6.84 -13.86 -5.83
N ASP A 162 7.99 -13.94 -6.50
CA ASP A 162 8.10 -14.58 -7.82
C ASP A 162 8.16 -16.11 -7.73
N THR A 163 7.06 -16.70 -7.23
CA THR A 163 6.91 -18.13 -6.99
C THR A 163 5.81 -18.74 -7.85
N GLU A 164 5.82 -20.07 -8.00
CA GLU A 164 4.77 -20.79 -8.72
C GLU A 164 3.39 -20.58 -8.05
N ALA A 165 3.34 -20.56 -6.72
CA ALA A 165 2.11 -20.34 -5.97
C ALA A 165 1.50 -18.95 -6.21
N THR A 166 2.33 -17.90 -6.26
CA THR A 166 1.87 -16.55 -6.62
C THR A 166 1.32 -16.52 -8.04
N ALA A 167 2.03 -17.14 -9.00
CA ALA A 167 1.58 -17.22 -10.39
C ALA A 167 0.24 -17.95 -10.52
N GLU A 168 0.06 -19.06 -9.81
CA GLU A 168 -1.20 -19.81 -9.76
C GLU A 168 -2.34 -18.97 -9.19
N PHE A 169 -2.12 -18.29 -8.07
CA PHE A 169 -3.11 -17.40 -7.47
C PHE A 169 -3.56 -16.29 -8.42
N VAL A 170 -2.61 -15.56 -9.02
CA VAL A 170 -2.90 -14.51 -10.00
C VAL A 170 -3.73 -15.08 -11.16
N CYS A 171 -3.36 -16.27 -11.64
CA CYS A 171 -4.04 -16.91 -12.74
C CYS A 171 -5.44 -17.42 -12.40
N ASP A 172 -5.66 -17.92 -11.19
CA ASP A 172 -6.99 -18.29 -10.71
C ASP A 172 -7.91 -17.08 -10.64
N VAL A 173 -7.44 -15.97 -10.05
CA VAL A 173 -8.19 -14.70 -10.01
C VAL A 173 -8.51 -14.21 -11.42
N HIS A 174 -7.55 -14.22 -12.34
CA HIS A 174 -7.77 -13.85 -13.74
C HIS A 174 -8.84 -14.70 -14.44
N LEU A 175 -8.81 -16.02 -14.21
CA LEU A 175 -9.77 -16.93 -14.82
C LEU A 175 -11.17 -16.74 -14.22
N LYS A 176 -11.28 -16.52 -12.91
CA LYS A 176 -12.54 -16.16 -12.23
C LYS A 176 -13.11 -14.86 -12.81
N CYS A 177 -12.30 -13.81 -12.91
CA CYS A 177 -12.68 -12.53 -13.53
C CYS A 177 -13.26 -12.69 -14.95
N LYS A 178 -12.70 -13.60 -15.75
CA LYS A 178 -13.22 -13.89 -17.11
C LYS A 178 -14.56 -14.62 -17.10
N GLN A 179 -14.80 -15.48 -16.12
CA GLN A 179 -16.08 -16.18 -15.97
C GLN A 179 -17.17 -15.20 -15.55
N ASP A 180 -16.87 -14.32 -14.60
CA ASP A 180 -17.81 -13.32 -14.09
C ASP A 180 -18.21 -12.31 -15.17
N LYS A 181 -17.27 -11.84 -16.00
CA LYS A 181 -17.58 -10.98 -17.16
C LYS A 181 -18.53 -11.66 -18.16
N ARG A 182 -18.46 -12.99 -18.33
CA ARG A 182 -19.37 -13.75 -19.20
C ARG A 182 -20.75 -13.91 -18.58
N GLY A 183 -20.84 -14.06 -17.27
CA GLY A 183 -22.10 -14.10 -16.52
C GLY A 183 -22.82 -12.75 -16.51
N ALA A 184 -22.09 -11.67 -16.21
CA ALA A 184 -22.64 -10.32 -16.16
C ALA A 184 -23.15 -9.83 -17.52
N ARG A 185 -22.48 -10.18 -18.63
CA ARG A 185 -22.99 -9.89 -19.99
C ARG A 185 -24.31 -10.60 -20.31
N LYS A 186 -24.61 -11.73 -19.66
CA LYS A 186 -25.91 -12.39 -19.80
C LYS A 186 -27.01 -11.75 -18.93
N LEU A 187 -26.64 -10.99 -17.89
CA LEU A 187 -27.55 -10.42 -16.88
C LEU A 187 -27.78 -8.91 -17.01
N LYS A 188 -27.00 -8.18 -17.82
CA LYS A 188 -27.21 -6.75 -18.09
C LYS A 188 -28.48 -6.51 -18.94
N ALA A 189 -29.64 -6.63 -18.28
CA ALA A 189 -30.93 -6.09 -18.70
C ALA A 189 -31.57 -5.16 -17.63
N THR A 190 -30.99 -5.02 -16.44
CA THR A 190 -31.53 -4.12 -15.40
C THR A 190 -30.40 -3.46 -14.60
N LYS A 191 -30.44 -2.11 -14.49
CA LYS A 191 -29.53 -1.31 -13.68
C LYS A 191 -29.95 -1.39 -12.20
N SER A 192 -28.99 -1.54 -11.29
CA SER A 192 -29.18 -1.31 -9.84
C SER A 192 -28.09 -0.38 -9.29
N PRO A 193 -28.38 0.39 -8.22
CA PRO A 193 -27.46 1.33 -7.61
C PRO A 193 -26.45 0.63 -6.68
N SER A 194 -25.28 1.25 -6.55
CA SER A 194 -24.11 0.79 -5.81
C SER A 194 -24.09 1.33 -4.38
N ASP A 195 -24.49 0.49 -3.43
CA ASP A 195 -24.07 0.59 -2.02
C ASP A 195 -23.38 -0.72 -1.67
N LYS A 196 -22.05 -0.76 -1.70
CA LYS A 196 -21.29 -1.96 -1.31
C LYS A 196 -20.16 -1.58 -0.38
N VAL A 197 -20.40 -1.82 0.90
CA VAL A 197 -19.37 -1.99 1.92
C VAL A 197 -18.57 -3.25 1.56
N THR A 198 -17.30 -3.05 1.21
CA THR A 198 -16.32 -4.10 0.92
C THR A 198 -15.97 -4.84 2.21
N LYS A 199 -16.22 -6.16 2.25
CA LYS A 199 -15.69 -7.02 3.32
C LYS A 199 -14.22 -7.32 3.02
N ALA A 200 -13.38 -7.36 4.06
CA ALA A 200 -11.99 -7.77 3.95
C ALA A 200 -11.86 -9.11 3.19
N PRO A 201 -10.82 -9.28 2.34
CA PRO A 201 -10.59 -10.52 1.62
C PRO A 201 -10.54 -11.70 2.60
N THR A 202 -11.38 -12.72 2.40
CA THR A 202 -11.19 -13.97 3.14
C THR A 202 -9.89 -14.59 2.67
N GLN A 203 -8.93 -14.81 3.57
CA GLN A 203 -7.66 -15.47 3.27
C GLN A 203 -7.94 -16.77 2.53
N THR A 204 -7.73 -16.76 1.22
CA THR A 204 -7.93 -17.92 0.39
C THR A 204 -6.70 -18.78 0.62
N LYS A 205 -6.89 -19.96 1.23
CA LYS A 205 -5.79 -20.91 1.43
C LYS A 205 -5.10 -21.12 0.10
N ALA A 206 -3.77 -21.03 0.07
CA ALA A 206 -3.06 -21.30 -1.15
C ALA A 206 -3.39 -22.71 -1.67
N PRO A 207 -3.32 -22.93 -2.99
CA PRO A 207 -3.51 -24.24 -3.56
C PRO A 207 -2.55 -25.23 -2.89
N LYS A 208 -3.06 -26.13 -2.06
CA LYS A 208 -2.23 -27.20 -1.46
C LYS A 208 -1.62 -27.98 -2.62
N GLY A 209 -0.29 -27.91 -2.75
CA GLY A 209 0.55 -28.54 -3.78
C GLY A 209 -0.19 -29.66 -4.50
N SER A 210 -0.84 -29.28 -5.60
CA SER A 210 -1.77 -30.15 -6.30
C SER A 210 -0.96 -31.30 -6.87
N LYS A 211 -1.17 -32.50 -6.32
CA LYS A 211 -0.61 -33.75 -6.86
C LYS A 211 -1.01 -33.88 -8.33
N SER A 212 -0.18 -33.38 -9.26
CA SER A 212 -0.21 -33.56 -10.71
C SER A 212 -1.61 -33.75 -11.32
N SER A 213 -2.61 -32.98 -10.85
CA SER A 213 -3.91 -32.96 -11.53
C SER A 213 -3.71 -32.13 -12.79
N LYS A 214 -4.12 -32.65 -13.93
CA LYS A 214 -3.82 -32.07 -15.24
C LYS A 214 -4.37 -30.64 -15.30
N LEU A 215 -3.50 -29.63 -15.13
CA LEU A 215 -3.86 -28.21 -15.17
C LEU A 215 -4.73 -27.91 -16.41
N SER A 216 -5.77 -27.09 -16.22
CA SER A 216 -6.65 -26.70 -17.32
C SER A 216 -5.86 -25.98 -18.42
N LYS A 217 -6.34 -26.06 -19.68
CA LYS A 217 -5.72 -25.32 -20.80
C LYS A 217 -5.68 -23.81 -20.52
N GLY A 218 -6.68 -23.28 -19.81
CA GLY A 218 -6.74 -21.87 -19.39
C GLY A 218 -5.62 -21.51 -18.42
N MET A 219 -5.42 -22.34 -17.39
CA MET A 219 -4.38 -22.15 -16.38
C MET A 219 -2.98 -22.18 -17.01
N LYS A 220 -2.67 -23.22 -17.80
CA LYS A 220 -1.37 -23.32 -18.51
C LYS A 220 -1.07 -22.11 -19.39
N LYS A 221 -2.08 -21.59 -20.10
CA LYS A 221 -1.92 -20.39 -20.93
C LYS A 221 -1.70 -19.13 -20.09
N CYS A 222 -2.34 -19.05 -18.93
CA CYS A 222 -2.15 -17.94 -18.01
C CYS A 222 -0.75 -17.96 -17.41
N LEU A 223 -0.34 -19.08 -16.80
CA LEU A 223 0.98 -19.25 -16.19
C LEU A 223 2.10 -18.92 -17.16
N LYS A 224 2.02 -19.43 -18.41
CA LYS A 224 2.98 -19.09 -19.46
C LYS A 224 3.10 -17.58 -19.65
N LYS A 225 1.97 -16.86 -19.75
CA LYS A 225 1.96 -15.42 -19.96
C LYS A 225 2.44 -14.63 -18.75
N PHE A 226 2.10 -15.08 -17.54
CA PHE A 226 2.52 -14.45 -16.30
C PHE A 226 4.04 -14.57 -16.11
N ASN A 227 4.59 -15.76 -16.37
CA ASN A 227 6.02 -16.02 -16.24
C ASN A 227 6.87 -15.31 -17.30
N GLU A 228 6.26 -14.88 -18.41
CA GLU A 228 6.89 -14.04 -19.44
C GLU A 228 6.93 -12.54 -19.04
N LEU A 229 6.25 -12.12 -17.97
CA LEU A 229 6.26 -10.72 -17.51
C LEU A 229 7.54 -10.41 -16.72
N PRO A 230 8.05 -9.16 -16.78
CA PRO A 230 9.07 -8.70 -15.85
C PRO A 230 8.52 -8.67 -14.42
N ALA A 231 9.39 -8.83 -13.42
CA ALA A 231 8.98 -8.81 -12.01
C ALA A 231 8.30 -7.48 -11.63
N PHE A 232 8.85 -6.37 -12.11
CA PHE A 232 8.39 -5.00 -11.90
C PHE A 232 8.70 -4.18 -13.16
N ASP A 233 8.10 -2.99 -13.28
CA ASP A 233 8.52 -2.00 -14.28
C ASP A 233 9.65 -1.14 -13.69
N SER A 234 10.49 -0.57 -14.55
CA SER A 234 11.55 0.34 -14.11
C SER A 234 11.77 1.46 -15.10
N ALA A 235 11.74 2.68 -14.59
CA ALA A 235 12.10 3.90 -15.31
C ALA A 235 13.07 4.70 -14.45
N ASN A 236 14.10 5.30 -15.09
CA ASN A 236 15.11 6.11 -14.41
C ASN A 236 15.84 5.39 -13.24
N GLY A 237 15.88 4.06 -13.25
CA GLY A 237 16.49 3.26 -12.18
C GLY A 237 15.62 3.11 -10.92
N PHE A 238 14.37 3.53 -10.95
CA PHE A 238 13.39 3.35 -9.88
C PHE A 238 12.39 2.23 -10.24
N THR A 239 11.84 1.56 -9.22
CA THR A 239 10.97 0.40 -9.35
C THR A 239 9.51 0.81 -9.23
N TYR A 240 8.68 0.30 -10.16
CA TYR A 240 7.26 0.60 -10.23
C TYR A 240 6.42 -0.69 -10.25
N LEU A 241 5.28 -0.66 -9.57
CA LEU A 241 4.27 -1.73 -9.55
C LEU A 241 3.20 -1.51 -10.61
N ASP A 242 3.63 -1.09 -11.80
CA ASP A 242 2.74 -0.60 -12.86
C ASP A 242 2.78 -1.48 -14.11
N GLY A 243 2.13 -0.98 -15.17
CA GLY A 243 2.28 -1.47 -16.53
C GLY A 243 1.96 -2.96 -16.70
N ASN A 244 2.82 -3.66 -17.43
CA ASN A 244 2.68 -5.10 -17.68
C ASN A 244 3.72 -5.92 -16.92
N SER A 245 3.83 -5.68 -15.62
CA SER A 245 4.70 -6.41 -14.69
C SER A 245 3.96 -7.46 -13.86
N LYS A 246 4.70 -8.40 -13.26
CA LYS A 246 4.19 -9.32 -12.23
C LYS A 246 3.71 -8.54 -11.01
N GLY A 247 4.46 -7.53 -10.56
CA GLY A 247 4.11 -6.71 -9.40
C GLY A 247 2.74 -6.06 -9.52
N CYS A 248 2.41 -5.45 -10.66
CA CYS A 248 1.07 -4.90 -10.86
C CYS A 248 0.00 -6.01 -10.78
N ARG A 249 0.25 -7.20 -11.34
CA ARG A 249 -0.74 -8.31 -11.30
C ARG A 249 -0.86 -8.94 -9.93
N ASN A 250 0.22 -9.03 -9.15
CA ASN A 250 0.19 -9.45 -7.76
C ASN A 250 -0.74 -8.51 -6.98
N LEU A 251 -0.46 -7.20 -7.02
CA LEU A 251 -1.25 -6.17 -6.35
C LEU A 251 -2.74 -6.26 -6.71
N HIS A 252 -3.07 -6.16 -8.00
CA HIS A 252 -4.47 -6.14 -8.41
C HIS A 252 -5.17 -7.50 -8.33
N SER A 253 -4.44 -8.62 -8.33
CA SER A 253 -5.07 -9.93 -8.07
C SER A 253 -5.52 -10.05 -6.62
N SER A 254 -4.79 -9.46 -5.68
CA SER A 254 -5.20 -9.37 -4.27
C SER A 254 -6.51 -8.58 -4.15
N PHE A 255 -6.62 -7.43 -4.81
CA PHE A 255 -7.85 -6.64 -4.82
C PHE A 255 -8.99 -7.34 -5.56
N ALA A 256 -8.72 -7.90 -6.74
CA ALA A 256 -9.73 -8.57 -7.56
C ALA A 256 -10.30 -9.87 -6.93
N ALA A 257 -9.59 -10.45 -5.95
CA ALA A 257 -10.09 -11.60 -5.21
C ALA A 257 -11.38 -11.28 -4.43
N SER A 258 -11.49 -10.06 -3.89
CA SER A 258 -12.63 -9.56 -3.10
C SER A 258 -13.47 -8.51 -3.84
N ASN A 259 -12.87 -7.71 -4.72
CA ASN A 259 -13.51 -6.64 -5.46
C ASN A 259 -13.38 -6.82 -6.98
N PRO A 260 -14.43 -7.31 -7.69
CA PRO A 260 -14.35 -7.59 -9.12
C PRO A 260 -14.12 -6.35 -10.00
N ASP A 261 -14.24 -5.14 -9.47
CA ASP A 261 -13.94 -3.90 -10.20
C ASP A 261 -12.45 -3.81 -10.57
N HIS A 262 -11.58 -4.57 -9.88
CA HIS A 262 -10.17 -4.72 -10.21
C HIS A 262 -9.86 -5.75 -11.30
N CYS A 263 -10.84 -6.53 -11.75
CA CYS A 263 -10.64 -7.53 -12.79
C CYS A 263 -10.02 -7.03 -14.12
N PRO A 264 -10.29 -5.80 -14.60
CA PRO A 264 -9.58 -5.21 -15.74
C PRO A 264 -8.06 -5.12 -15.53
N HIS A 265 -7.63 -4.78 -14.32
CA HIS A 265 -6.22 -4.61 -13.94
C HIS A 265 -5.43 -5.94 -13.91
N VAL A 266 -6.10 -7.06 -13.59
CA VAL A 266 -5.52 -8.42 -13.62
C VAL A 266 -5.36 -8.99 -15.05
N SER A 267 -5.98 -8.36 -16.05
CA SER A 267 -5.93 -8.84 -17.43
C SER A 267 -4.49 -8.94 -17.97
N PHE A 268 -4.27 -9.56 -19.13
CA PHE A 268 -3.01 -9.41 -19.90
C PHE A 268 -3.17 -8.48 -21.09
N LYS A 269 -4.38 -7.99 -21.33
CA LYS A 269 -4.67 -6.95 -22.31
C LYS A 269 -4.95 -5.66 -21.57
N ALA A 270 -4.80 -4.53 -22.24
CA ALA A 270 -5.39 -3.28 -21.78
C ALA A 270 -6.92 -3.45 -21.78
N ASP A 271 -7.53 -3.23 -20.63
CA ASP A 271 -8.98 -3.24 -20.43
C ASP A 271 -9.29 -2.00 -19.58
N GLU A 272 -10.28 -1.20 -19.99
CA GLU A 272 -10.81 -0.10 -19.18
C GLU A 272 -11.52 -0.63 -17.94
N ASP A 273 -11.36 0.07 -16.82
CA ASP A 273 -12.08 -0.20 -15.58
C ASP A 273 -13.43 0.53 -15.48
N VAL A 274 -14.07 0.41 -14.32
CA VAL A 274 -15.40 1.00 -14.07
C VAL A 274 -15.39 2.53 -14.13
N ASN A 275 -14.22 3.15 -13.99
CA ASN A 275 -14.00 4.59 -14.04
C ASN A 275 -13.45 5.05 -15.40
N GLY A 276 -13.30 4.13 -16.36
CA GLY A 276 -12.73 4.42 -17.68
C GLY A 276 -11.21 4.50 -17.69
N PHE A 277 -10.53 4.15 -16.59
CA PHE A 277 -9.07 4.11 -16.56
C PHE A 277 -8.57 2.80 -17.17
N VAL A 278 -7.59 2.90 -18.05
CA VAL A 278 -6.93 1.73 -18.64
C VAL A 278 -5.77 1.32 -17.75
N LYS A 279 -5.98 0.19 -17.08
CA LYS A 279 -5.01 -0.77 -16.54
C LYS A 279 -3.65 -0.28 -16.00
N CYS A 280 -3.40 -0.55 -14.71
CA CYS A 280 -2.17 -0.25 -13.98
C CYS A 280 -1.76 1.19 -14.24
N ASN A 281 -2.36 2.13 -13.49
CA ASN A 281 -1.92 3.52 -13.47
C ASN A 281 -0.40 3.51 -13.62
N GLU A 282 0.10 3.99 -14.76
CA GLU A 282 1.48 4.43 -14.75
C GLU A 282 1.48 5.41 -13.58
N SER A 283 2.34 5.19 -12.60
CA SER A 283 2.66 6.10 -11.50
C SER A 283 3.13 7.48 -12.00
N GLU A 284 2.83 7.82 -13.25
CA GLU A 284 3.25 8.96 -14.03
C GLU A 284 4.78 9.05 -14.15
N GLY A 285 5.49 7.95 -13.83
CA GLY A 285 6.94 7.95 -13.69
C GLY A 285 7.44 8.81 -12.53
N LEU A 286 6.60 9.01 -11.50
CA LEU A 286 6.94 9.81 -10.33
C LEU A 286 8.17 9.22 -9.63
N LEU A 287 9.11 10.08 -9.27
CA LEU A 287 10.23 9.77 -8.42
C LEU A 287 9.95 10.28 -7.00
N PRO A 288 10.64 9.76 -5.97
CA PRO A 288 10.57 10.35 -4.63
C PRO A 288 10.87 11.85 -4.62
N THR A 289 11.73 12.34 -5.52
CA THR A 289 12.06 13.77 -5.65
C THR A 289 10.94 14.64 -6.21
N ASP A 290 9.92 14.03 -6.82
CA ASP A 290 8.73 14.75 -7.30
C ASP A 290 7.71 14.95 -6.17
N LEU A 291 7.74 14.09 -5.14
CA LEU A 291 6.83 14.12 -4.00
C LEU A 291 7.44 14.81 -2.78
N PHE A 292 8.77 14.73 -2.62
CA PHE A 292 9.45 15.13 -1.40
C PHE A 292 10.53 16.16 -1.70
N SER A 293 10.64 17.14 -0.79
CA SER A 293 11.79 18.03 -0.79
C SER A 293 13.08 17.25 -0.51
N PRO A 294 14.26 17.75 -0.95
CA PRO A 294 15.54 17.13 -0.61
C PRO A 294 15.75 16.98 0.90
N ALA A 295 15.21 17.90 1.71
CA ALA A 295 15.25 17.83 3.17
C ALA A 295 14.44 16.64 3.70
N ALA A 296 13.21 16.43 3.20
CA ALA A 296 12.38 15.29 3.61
C ALA A 296 13.03 13.94 3.23
N ILE A 297 13.59 13.81 2.04
CA ILE A 297 14.34 12.61 1.63
C ILE A 297 15.55 12.37 2.56
N GLY A 298 16.29 13.43 2.87
CA GLY A 298 17.40 13.35 3.84
C GLY A 298 16.96 12.91 5.23
N MET A 299 15.79 13.39 5.70
CA MET A 299 15.21 12.97 6.98
C MET A 299 14.79 11.49 6.97
N PHE A 300 14.20 10.97 5.88
CA PHE A 300 13.90 9.54 5.77
C PHE A 300 15.18 8.68 5.79
N GLY A 301 16.24 9.10 5.10
CA GLY A 301 17.54 8.43 5.17
C GLY A 301 18.13 8.40 6.59
N ALA A 302 18.06 9.51 7.32
CA ALA A 302 18.50 9.56 8.72
C ALA A 302 17.61 8.70 9.65
N ALA A 303 16.29 8.69 9.40
CA ALA A 303 15.32 7.91 10.17
C ALA A 303 15.57 6.41 10.09
N ALA A 304 16.06 5.89 8.96
CA ALA A 304 16.43 4.48 8.82
C ALA A 304 17.39 4.02 9.94
N GLY A 305 18.46 4.80 10.18
CA GLY A 305 19.41 4.51 11.27
C GLY A 305 18.78 4.60 12.66
N LEU A 306 17.93 5.61 12.91
CA LEU A 306 17.22 5.76 14.19
C LEU A 306 16.23 4.61 14.46
N LEU A 307 15.66 4.05 13.40
CA LEU A 307 14.74 2.92 13.46
C LEU A 307 15.47 1.56 13.45
N SER A 308 16.80 1.55 13.52
CA SER A 308 17.62 0.32 13.47
C SER A 308 17.34 -0.51 12.21
N LEU A 309 17.30 0.18 11.07
CA LEU A 309 17.25 -0.39 9.72
C LEU A 309 18.61 -0.18 9.05
N GLU A 310 18.86 -0.91 7.96
CA GLU A 310 20.03 -0.69 7.11
C GLU A 310 19.98 0.67 6.40
N PRO A 311 21.09 1.17 5.84
CA PRO A 311 21.14 2.49 5.20
C PRO A 311 20.18 2.68 4.03
N ASP A 312 19.75 1.60 3.37
CA ASP A 312 18.75 1.59 2.31
C ASP A 312 17.31 1.64 2.86
N GLY A 313 17.13 1.62 4.18
CA GLY A 313 15.84 1.75 4.85
C GLY A 313 15.04 0.46 4.95
N TYR A 314 15.62 -0.72 4.68
CA TYR A 314 14.93 -1.98 4.90
C TYR A 314 15.87 -3.11 5.30
N MET A 315 15.28 -4.21 5.76
CA MET A 315 15.96 -5.46 6.06
C MET A 315 15.06 -6.58 5.56
N VAL A 316 15.66 -7.61 4.97
CA VAL A 316 14.97 -8.84 4.60
C VAL A 316 15.62 -10.01 5.32
N GLN A 317 14.80 -10.85 5.93
CA GLN A 317 15.22 -12.12 6.49
C GLN A 317 14.48 -13.25 5.80
N ILE A 318 15.23 -14.22 5.30
CA ILE A 318 14.72 -15.41 4.62
C ILE A 318 15.15 -16.63 5.44
N GLY A 319 14.17 -17.36 5.98
CA GLY A 319 14.39 -18.49 6.87
C GLY A 319 14.79 -18.09 8.29
N GLY A 320 14.81 -19.08 9.19
CA GLY A 320 15.29 -18.89 10.58
C GLY A 320 14.31 -18.20 11.53
N GLY A 321 13.05 -17.98 11.15
CA GLY A 321 12.04 -17.34 11.99
C GLY A 321 12.08 -15.81 11.96
N CYS A 322 10.93 -15.16 11.90
CA CYS A 322 10.87 -13.70 12.00
C CYS A 322 11.29 -13.24 13.40
N PRO A 323 12.20 -12.26 13.52
CA PRO A 323 12.59 -11.73 14.81
C PRO A 323 11.37 -11.12 15.50
N ALA A 324 11.38 -11.19 16.84
CA ALA A 324 10.39 -10.49 17.63
C ALA A 324 10.52 -8.98 17.42
N LEU A 325 9.39 -8.28 17.44
CA LEU A 325 9.35 -6.84 17.50
C LEU A 325 9.89 -6.43 18.89
N ASN A 326 11.06 -5.80 18.91
CA ASN A 326 11.60 -5.15 20.10
C ASN A 326 11.22 -3.68 20.12
#